data_AF-A0A522XC27-F1
#
_entry.id   AF-A0A522XC27-F1
#
_cell.length_a   1.000
_cell.length_b   1.000
_cell.length_c   1.000
_cell.angle_alpha   90.00
_cell.angle_beta   90.00
_cell.angle_gamma   90.00
#
_symmetry.space_group_name_H-M   'P 1'
#
loop_
_entity.id
_entity.type
_entity.pdbx_description
1 polymer ?
#
loop_
_entity_poly.entity_id
_entity_poly.type
_entity_poly.pdbx_seq_one_letter_code
_entity_poly.pdbx_strand_id
1 'polypeptide(L)'
;LHYRQKNWLLLVESVTSHGPVDGKRHDELAELFSRSTAGLVYVTAFPNRGVMSRYLGEIAWETEVWVADSPSHLIHFDGERFLGPYCDRPR
;
A
#
# COMPACT_ATOMS: atom_id res chain seq x y z
N LEU A 1 -10.05 6.39 2.58
CA LEU A 1 -9.90 7.85 2.33
C LEU A 1 -10.13 8.11 0.84
N HIS A 2 -10.95 9.10 0.44
CA HIS A 2 -11.15 9.42 -0.98
C HIS A 2 -10.32 10.66 -1.39
N TYR A 3 -9.28 10.45 -2.18
CA TYR A 3 -8.48 11.52 -2.77
C TYR A 3 -9.07 11.97 -4.10
N ARG A 4 -9.94 12.97 -4.03
CA ARG A 4 -10.79 13.42 -5.15
C ARG A 4 -10.00 13.89 -6.38
N GLN A 5 -8.86 14.55 -6.19
CA GLN A 5 -8.09 15.13 -7.31
C GLN A 5 -7.61 14.07 -8.31
N LYS A 6 -7.30 12.87 -7.83
CA LYS A 6 -6.90 11.73 -8.68
C LYS A 6 -7.99 10.65 -8.80
N ASN A 7 -9.16 10.89 -8.20
CA ASN A 7 -10.23 9.90 -8.08
C ASN A 7 -9.71 8.55 -7.51
N TRP A 8 -8.98 8.62 -6.39
CA TRP A 8 -8.43 7.43 -5.73
C TRP A 8 -9.16 7.14 -4.42
N LEU A 9 -9.51 5.87 -4.21
CA LEU A 9 -9.98 5.36 -2.93
C LEU A 9 -8.83 4.62 -2.24
N LEU A 10 -8.24 5.27 -1.24
CA LEU A 10 -7.19 4.69 -0.42
C LEU A 10 -7.83 3.81 0.66
N LEU A 11 -7.52 2.52 0.62
CA LEU A 11 -7.93 1.50 1.57
C LEU A 11 -6.74 1.24 2.48
N VAL A 12 -6.76 1.82 3.68
CA VAL A 12 -5.63 1.82 4.60
C VAL A 12 -5.90 0.90 5.78
N GLU A 13 -5.03 -0.09 5.98
CA GLU A 13 -5.04 -0.98 7.14
C GLU A 13 -3.91 -0.62 8.10
N SER A 14 -4.24 -0.35 9.37
CA SER A 14 -3.25 -0.08 10.42
C SER A 14 -2.91 -1.37 11.15
N VAL A 15 -1.70 -1.90 10.92
CA VAL A 15 -1.27 -3.15 11.55
C VAL A 15 -0.81 -2.89 12.97
N THR A 16 -1.61 -3.37 13.92
CA THR A 16 -1.27 -3.39 15.34
C THR A 16 -1.10 -4.83 15.82
N SER A 17 -2.14 -5.67 15.64
CA SER A 17 -2.18 -7.08 16.08
C SER A 17 -2.89 -8.05 15.14
N HIS A 18 -3.64 -7.58 14.14
CA HIS A 18 -4.51 -8.41 13.28
C HIS A 18 -3.91 -8.75 11.89
N GLY A 19 -2.60 -8.51 11.70
CA GLY A 19 -1.88 -8.80 10.45
C GLY A 19 -2.09 -7.74 9.35
N PRO A 20 -1.33 -7.81 8.23
CA PRO A 20 -1.42 -6.88 7.10
C PRO A 20 -2.59 -7.18 6.15
N VAL A 21 -2.71 -6.39 5.07
CA VAL A 21 -3.51 -6.80 3.90
C VAL A 21 -2.84 -8.00 3.25
N ASP A 22 -3.41 -9.17 3.47
CA ASP A 22 -3.03 -10.41 2.78
C ASP A 22 -3.70 -10.51 1.40
N GLY A 23 -3.26 -11.47 0.58
CA GLY A 23 -3.80 -11.65 -0.78
C GLY A 23 -5.31 -11.92 -0.81
N LYS A 24 -5.85 -12.59 0.20
CA LYS A 24 -7.29 -12.84 0.28
C LYS A 24 -8.05 -11.55 0.53
N ARG A 25 -7.58 -10.71 1.45
CA ARG A 25 -8.19 -9.41 1.77
C ARG A 25 -8.11 -8.45 0.59
N HIS A 26 -7.01 -8.48 -0.16
CA HIS A 26 -6.90 -7.73 -1.41
C HIS A 26 -8.04 -8.07 -2.39
N ASP A 27 -8.25 -9.36 -2.65
CA ASP A 27 -9.30 -9.82 -3.58
C ASP A 27 -10.71 -9.50 -3.07
N GLU A 28 -10.96 -9.67 -1.77
CA GLU A 28 -12.24 -9.33 -1.14
C GLU A 28 -12.57 -7.84 -1.26
N LEU A 29 -11.56 -6.97 -1.08
CA LEU A 29 -11.73 -5.53 -1.21
C LEU A 29 -11.92 -5.11 -2.67
N ALA A 30 -11.21 -5.74 -3.62
CA ALA A 30 -11.40 -5.50 -5.04
C ALA A 30 -12.84 -5.80 -5.47
N GLU A 31 -13.40 -6.93 -5.02
CA GLU A 31 -14.79 -7.30 -5.30
C GLU A 31 -15.79 -6.35 -4.61
N LEU A 32 -15.55 -6.03 -3.34
CA LEU A 32 -16.41 -5.13 -2.56
C LEU A 32 -16.56 -3.76 -3.22
N PHE A 33 -15.48 -3.25 -3.81
CA PHE A 33 -15.44 -1.95 -4.49
C PHE A 33 -15.51 -2.05 -6.02
N SER A 34 -15.92 -3.19 -6.58
CA SER A 34 -16.03 -3.42 -8.04
C SER A 34 -16.91 -2.41 -8.78
N ARG A 35 -17.88 -1.80 -8.09
CA ARG A 35 -18.77 -0.75 -8.65
C ARG A 35 -18.26 0.67 -8.47
N SER A 36 -17.14 0.85 -7.78
CA SER A 36 -16.50 2.15 -7.62
C SER A 36 -15.87 2.60 -8.93
N THR A 37 -16.05 3.87 -9.28
CA THR A 37 -15.32 4.48 -10.40
C THR A 37 -13.94 5.01 -9.98
N ALA A 38 -13.63 5.01 -8.68
CA ALA A 38 -12.35 5.43 -8.15
C ALA A 38 -11.31 4.30 -8.26
N GLY A 39 -10.07 4.66 -8.61
CA GLY A 39 -8.94 3.72 -8.58
C GLY A 39 -8.63 3.30 -7.15
N LEU A 40 -8.50 2.01 -6.91
CA LEU A 40 -8.21 1.47 -5.58
C LEU A 40 -6.70 1.56 -5.30
N VAL A 41 -6.35 2.01 -4.10
CA VAL A 41 -4.96 2.05 -3.61
C VAL A 41 -4.94 1.38 -2.25
N TYR A 42 -4.29 0.23 -2.15
CA TYR A 42 -4.18 -0.54 -0.92
C TYR A 42 -2.94 -0.12 -0.16
N VAL A 43 -3.10 0.24 1.12
CA VAL A 43 -1.99 0.69 1.96
C VAL A 43 -1.99 -0.09 3.27
N THR A 44 -0.90 -0.80 3.55
CA THR A 44 -0.65 -1.36 4.88
C THR A 44 0.25 -0.41 5.66
N ALA A 45 -0.22 0.07 6.80
CA ALA A 45 0.50 1.01 7.67
C ALA A 45 1.08 0.30 8.90
N PHE A 46 2.40 0.37 9.07
CA PHE A 46 3.12 -0.18 10.23
C PHE A 46 3.69 0.92 11.13
N PRO A 47 3.85 0.66 12.43
CA PRO A 47 4.53 1.61 13.32
C PRO A 47 6.03 1.73 13.02
N ASN A 48 6.69 0.63 12.64
CA ASN A 48 8.11 0.61 12.29
C ASN A 48 8.46 -0.59 11.39
N ARG A 49 9.64 -0.55 10.76
CA ARG A 49 10.13 -1.62 9.86
C ARG A 49 10.39 -2.96 10.58
N GLY A 50 10.68 -2.94 11.88
CA GLY A 50 10.88 -4.16 12.67
C GLY A 50 9.59 -4.94 12.96
N VAL A 51 8.45 -4.26 12.99
CA VAL A 51 7.12 -4.92 12.99
C VAL A 51 6.81 -5.42 11.59
N MET A 52 6.98 -4.57 10.57
CA MET A 52 6.76 -4.92 9.16
C MET A 52 7.49 -6.19 8.73
N SER A 53 8.77 -6.35 9.12
CA SER A 53 9.58 -7.50 8.69
C SER A 53 9.02 -8.85 9.11
N ARG A 54 8.21 -8.90 10.18
CA ARG A 54 7.57 -10.13 10.65
C ARG A 54 6.45 -10.60 9.73
N TYR A 55 5.89 -9.68 8.96
CA TYR A 55 4.75 -9.88 8.06
C TYR A 55 5.14 -9.84 6.59
N LEU A 56 6.44 -9.73 6.26
CA LEU A 56 6.91 -9.49 4.90
C LEU A 56 6.42 -10.54 3.89
N GLY A 57 6.29 -11.79 4.33
CA GLY A 57 5.80 -12.89 3.49
C GLY A 57 4.27 -12.93 3.28
N GLU A 58 3.52 -12.12 4.03
CA GLU A 58 2.05 -12.06 3.98
C GLU A 58 1.54 -10.83 3.23
N ILE A 59 2.38 -9.81 3.03
CA ILE A 59 2.02 -8.58 2.32
C ILE A 59 1.74 -8.93 0.85
N ALA A 60 0.54 -8.58 0.38
CA ALA A 60 0.15 -8.81 -1.01
C ALA A 60 0.97 -7.96 -1.99
N TRP A 61 1.23 -8.52 -3.17
CA TRP A 61 1.69 -7.74 -4.33
C TRP A 61 0.64 -6.71 -4.76
N GLU A 62 1.03 -5.74 -5.59
CA GLU A 62 0.17 -4.64 -6.04
C GLU A 62 -0.37 -3.77 -4.89
N THR A 63 0.36 -3.73 -3.76
CA THR A 63 0.02 -2.92 -2.59
C THR A 63 1.15 -1.98 -2.18
N GLU A 64 0.78 -1.00 -1.36
CA GLU A 64 1.68 -0.03 -0.78
C GLU A 64 1.90 -0.28 0.71
N VAL A 65 3.11 -0.01 1.18
CA VAL A 65 3.44 -0.05 2.60
C VAL A 65 3.96 1.30 3.06
N TRP A 66 3.33 1.82 4.12
CA TRP A 66 3.74 3.03 4.82
C TRP A 66 4.24 2.69 6.22
N VAL A 67 5.27 3.38 6.68
CA VAL A 67 5.85 3.15 8.01
C VAL A 67 5.95 4.47 8.77
N ALA A 68 5.41 4.50 9.99
CA ALA A 68 5.33 5.73 10.78
C ALA A 68 6.69 6.30 11.18
N ASP A 69 7.71 5.46 11.36
CA ASP A 69 9.09 5.88 11.65
C ASP A 69 9.80 6.57 10.47
N SER A 70 9.26 6.43 9.26
CA SER A 70 9.83 6.95 8.01
C SER A 70 8.72 7.58 7.14
N PRO A 71 7.98 8.58 7.66
CA PRO A 71 6.65 8.94 7.17
C PRO A 71 6.64 9.59 5.78
N SER A 72 7.79 10.08 5.31
CA SER A 72 7.97 10.68 3.98
C SER A 72 8.25 9.66 2.87
N HIS A 73 8.34 8.37 3.20
CA HIS A 73 8.66 7.29 2.27
C HIS A 73 7.49 6.30 2.15
N LEU A 74 7.46 5.60 1.03
CA LEU A 74 6.52 4.53 0.74
C LEU A 74 7.30 3.36 0.13
N ILE A 75 6.89 2.13 0.43
CA ILE A 75 7.44 0.92 -0.19
C ILE A 75 6.37 0.36 -1.12
N HIS A 76 6.70 0.28 -2.40
CA HIS A 76 5.86 -0.32 -3.43
C HIS A 76 6.14 -1.82 -3.50
N PHE A 77 5.16 -2.68 -3.19
CA PHE A 77 5.26 -4.13 -3.36
C PHE A 77 4.76 -4.51 -4.76
N ASP A 78 5.51 -4.10 -5.79
CA ASP A 78 5.25 -4.45 -7.19
C ASP A 78 6.47 -4.11 -8.08
N GLY A 79 6.47 -4.53 -9.35
CA GLY A 79 7.61 -4.43 -10.26
C GLY A 79 7.38 -3.68 -11.56
N GLU A 80 6.15 -3.57 -12.08
CA GLU A 80 5.98 -3.19 -13.49
C GLU A 80 6.23 -1.70 -13.81
N ARG A 81 6.41 -0.82 -12.81
CA ARG A 81 6.39 0.64 -13.03
C ARG A 81 7.53 1.50 -12.47
N PHE A 82 8.48 0.98 -11.69
CA PHE A 82 9.34 1.86 -10.87
C PHE A 82 10.86 1.61 -10.89
N LEU A 83 11.43 1.09 -11.98
CA LEU A 83 12.89 0.96 -12.09
C LEU A 83 13.52 2.24 -12.67
N GLY A 84 14.40 2.88 -11.90
CA GLY A 84 15.19 4.03 -12.36
C GLY A 84 16.05 4.66 -11.25
N PRO A 85 17.12 5.40 -11.59
CA PRO A 85 17.96 6.07 -10.59
C PRO A 85 17.22 7.21 -9.87
N TYR A 86 17.31 7.26 -8.54
CA TYR A 86 16.73 8.36 -7.74
C TYR A 86 17.43 9.71 -7.96
N CYS A 87 18.65 9.70 -8.51
CA CYS A 87 19.45 10.89 -8.77
C CYS A 87 18.96 11.68 -10.00
N ASP A 88 18.17 11.06 -10.89
CA ASP A 88 17.71 11.66 -12.15
C ASP A 88 16.33 12.32 -11.97
N ARG A 89 16.19 13.20 -10.97
CA ARG A 89 15.00 14.06 -10.88
C ARG A 89 15.17 15.23 -11.85
N PRO A 90 14.31 15.39 -12.89
CA PRO A 90 14.28 16.65 -13.62
C PRO A 90 13.97 17.77 -12.63
N ARG A 91 14.77 18.84 -12.67
CA ARG A 91 14.53 20.05 -11.87
C ARG A 91 13.23 20.72 -12.27
#